data_AF-A0A7I7L8I5-F1
#
_entry.id   AF-A0A7I7L8I5-F1
#
_cell.length_a   1.000
_cell.length_b   1.000
_cell.length_c   1.000
_cell.angle_alpha   90.00
_cell.angle_beta   90.00
_cell.angle_gamma   90.00
#
_symmetry.space_group_name_H-M   'P 1'
#
loop_
_entity.id
_entity.type
_entity.pdbx_description
1 polymer ?
#
loop_
_entity_poly.entity_id
_entity_poly.type
_entity_poly.pdbx_seq_one_letter_code
_entity_poly.pdbx_strand_id
1 'polypeptide(L)'
;MIADPKARYFRVLTSWVGGGFTIADEDVRMYVERMRQPGHAVAGSRWYRTFQSSEALPWMRGEYADARVDVPVHWLHGIEDPVLTPQLLRGYEDRISDFEVEFVDGVGHWIVEQRPDLVLDRLRAFLRIET
;
A
#
# COMPACT_ATOMS: atom_id res chain seq x y z
N MET A 1 -4.26 20.65 2.46
CA MET A 1 -4.11 19.53 1.51
C MET A 1 -4.45 18.20 2.20
N ILE A 2 -3.64 17.69 3.14
CA ILE A 2 -3.94 16.43 3.85
C ILE A 2 -4.89 16.62 5.06
N ALA A 3 -4.70 17.68 5.86
CA ALA A 3 -5.52 17.97 7.05
C ALA A 3 -6.76 18.85 6.76
N ASP A 4 -7.12 19.02 5.48
CA ASP A 4 -8.25 19.86 5.06
C ASP A 4 -9.59 19.31 5.59
N PRO A 5 -10.41 20.08 6.33
CA PRO A 5 -11.66 19.56 6.89
C PRO A 5 -12.64 19.04 5.85
N LYS A 6 -12.62 19.59 4.62
CA LYS A 6 -13.49 19.14 3.52
C LYS A 6 -12.95 17.89 2.82
N ALA A 7 -11.71 17.50 3.11
CA ALA A 7 -11.03 16.31 2.58
C ALA A 7 -11.11 16.17 1.06
N ARG A 8 -11.30 17.27 0.31
CA ARG A 8 -11.62 17.18 -1.14
C ARG A 8 -10.49 16.54 -1.93
N TYR A 9 -9.25 16.94 -1.62
CA TYR A 9 -8.06 16.34 -2.20
C TYR A 9 -7.92 14.87 -1.80
N PHE A 10 -8.11 14.56 -0.52
CA PHE A 10 -8.03 13.19 -0.01
C PHE A 10 -9.03 12.29 -0.75
N ARG A 11 -10.29 12.67 -0.86
CA ARG A 11 -11.35 11.89 -1.53
C ARG A 11 -11.04 11.61 -3.00
N VAL A 12 -10.59 12.63 -3.75
CA VAL A 12 -10.21 12.46 -5.16
C VAL A 12 -9.02 11.52 -5.27
N LEU A 13 -8.00 11.72 -4.44
CA LEU A 13 -6.80 10.89 -4.45
C LEU A 13 -7.13 9.44 -4.10
N THR A 14 -7.85 9.19 -3.00
CA THR A 14 -8.18 7.85 -2.53
C THR A 14 -9.06 7.10 -3.53
N SER A 15 -9.98 7.80 -4.20
CA SER A 15 -10.80 7.20 -5.24
C SER A 15 -9.99 6.82 -6.48
N TRP A 16 -9.12 7.73 -6.93
CA TRP A 16 -8.26 7.44 -8.09
C TRP A 16 -7.31 6.26 -7.84
N VAL A 17 -6.56 6.26 -6.73
CA VAL A 17 -5.66 5.12 -6.41
C VAL A 17 -6.43 3.84 -6.09
N GLY A 18 -7.67 3.96 -5.64
CA GLY A 18 -8.56 2.84 -5.34
C GLY A 18 -9.17 2.19 -6.58
N GLY A 19 -8.77 2.55 -7.81
CA GLY A 19 -9.40 2.02 -9.03
C GLY A 19 -10.85 2.49 -9.19
N GLY A 20 -11.17 3.70 -8.69
CA GLY A 20 -12.54 4.23 -8.64
C GLY A 20 -13.31 3.89 -7.35
N PHE A 21 -12.76 3.05 -6.47
CA PHE A 21 -13.37 2.72 -5.18
C PHE A 21 -13.54 3.96 -4.30
N THR A 22 -14.73 4.14 -3.74
CA THR A 22 -15.00 5.26 -2.82
C THR A 22 -14.98 4.76 -1.38
N ILE A 23 -14.09 5.34 -0.57
CA ILE A 23 -14.02 5.08 0.87
C ILE A 23 -15.24 5.72 1.56
N ALA A 24 -15.79 5.03 2.57
CA ALA A 24 -16.93 5.52 3.33
C ALA A 24 -16.62 6.87 4.03
N ASP A 25 -17.65 7.71 4.17
CA ASP A 25 -17.49 9.05 4.74
C ASP A 25 -17.00 9.06 6.19
N GLU A 26 -17.37 8.03 6.94
CA GLU A 26 -16.93 7.85 8.33
C GLU A 26 -15.43 7.56 8.42
N ASP A 27 -14.90 6.70 7.54
CA ASP A 27 -13.48 6.39 7.48
C ASP A 27 -12.68 7.61 7.03
N VAL A 28 -13.16 8.33 5.99
CA VAL A 28 -12.55 9.59 5.57
C VAL A 28 -12.49 10.57 6.73
N ARG A 29 -13.57 10.71 7.51
CA ARG A 29 -13.60 11.58 8.69
C ARG A 29 -12.59 11.14 9.73
N MET A 30 -12.52 9.85 10.05
CA MET A 30 -11.57 9.27 10.99
C MET A 30 -10.12 9.58 10.58
N TYR A 31 -9.73 9.29 9.34
CA TYR A 31 -8.37 9.55 8.85
C TYR A 31 -8.03 11.05 8.89
N VAL A 32 -8.95 11.91 8.48
CA VAL A 32 -8.76 13.37 8.50
C VAL A 32 -8.62 13.89 9.93
N GLU A 33 -9.44 13.42 10.87
CA GLU A 33 -9.35 13.79 12.28
C GLU A 33 -7.99 13.42 12.88
N ARG A 34 -7.48 12.23 12.54
CA ARG A 34 -6.13 11.80 12.96
C ARG A 34 -5.04 12.64 12.32
N MET A 35 -5.15 12.95 11.03
CA MET A 35 -4.15 13.79 10.33
C MET A 35 -4.09 15.23 10.85
N ARG A 36 -5.16 15.72 11.47
CA ARG A 36 -5.25 17.06 12.08
C ARG A 36 -4.58 17.16 13.44
N GLN A 37 -4.27 16.04 14.09
CA GLN A 37 -3.55 16.07 15.37
C GLN A 37 -2.16 16.68 15.20
N PRO A 38 -1.63 17.41 16.21
CA PRO A 38 -0.34 18.07 16.12
C PRO A 38 0.77 17.11 15.67
N GLY A 39 1.49 17.48 14.62
CA GLY A 39 2.63 16.72 14.11
C GLY A 39 2.30 15.55 13.17
N HIS A 40 1.05 15.09 13.07
CA HIS A 40 0.71 13.89 12.30
C HIS A 40 0.91 14.08 10.78
N ALA A 41 0.31 15.12 10.19
CA ALA A 41 0.53 15.44 8.78
C ALA A 41 2.01 15.77 8.47
N VAL A 42 2.72 16.36 9.43
CA VAL A 42 4.16 16.64 9.30
C VAL A 42 4.95 15.34 9.26
N ALA A 43 4.66 14.40 10.17
CA ALA A 43 5.28 13.07 10.21
C ALA A 43 5.06 12.33 8.89
N GLY A 44 3.82 12.29 8.38
CA GLY A 44 3.52 11.71 7.07
C GLY A 44 4.33 12.34 5.94
N SER A 45 4.44 13.67 5.91
CA SER A 45 5.27 14.36 4.89
C SER A 45 6.77 14.07 5.02
N ARG A 46 7.26 13.81 6.24
CA ARG A 46 8.69 13.54 6.48
C ARG A 46 9.10 12.20 5.90
N TRP A 47 8.21 11.21 5.87
CA TRP A 47 8.50 9.91 5.25
C TRP A 47 8.92 10.07 3.77
N TYR A 48 8.12 10.79 2.98
CA TYR A 48 8.46 11.09 1.58
C TYR A 48 9.70 11.98 1.44
N ARG A 49 9.87 12.96 2.33
CA ARG A 49 11.03 13.86 2.28
C ARG A 49 12.33 13.11 2.53
N THR A 50 12.35 12.24 3.53
CA THR A 50 13.51 11.39 3.84
C THR A 50 13.84 10.52 2.64
N PHE A 51 12.85 9.83 2.05
CA PHE A 51 13.07 9.06 0.83
C PHE A 51 13.73 9.91 -0.27
N GLN A 52 13.18 11.08 -0.58
CA GLN A 52 13.70 11.96 -1.63
C GLN A 52 15.10 12.54 -1.31
N SER A 53 15.38 12.86 -0.05
CA SER A 53 16.60 13.58 0.34
C SER A 53 17.78 12.68 0.68
N SER A 54 17.54 11.48 1.21
CA SER A 54 18.60 10.59 1.70
C SER A 54 18.58 9.21 1.04
N GLU A 55 17.41 8.62 0.82
CA GLU A 55 17.32 7.20 0.40
C GLU A 55 17.34 7.00 -1.12
N ALA A 56 16.79 7.95 -1.89
CA ALA A 56 16.58 7.78 -3.33
C ALA A 56 17.88 7.57 -4.10
N LEU A 57 18.93 8.35 -3.79
CA LEU A 57 20.21 8.24 -4.50
C LEU A 57 20.95 6.92 -4.21
N PRO A 58 21.14 6.49 -2.94
CA PRO A 58 21.67 5.16 -2.64
C PRO A 58 20.85 4.02 -3.24
N TRP A 59 19.51 4.08 -3.13
CA TRP A 59 18.62 3.10 -3.72
C TRP A 59 18.78 2.99 -5.24
N MET A 60 18.79 4.12 -5.96
CA MET A 60 19.04 4.15 -7.41
C MET A 60 20.44 3.66 -7.80
N ARG A 61 21.42 3.77 -6.90
CA ARG A 61 22.77 3.19 -7.08
C ARG A 61 22.85 1.71 -6.74
N GLY A 62 21.74 1.09 -6.37
CA GLY A 62 21.64 -0.35 -6.14
C GLY A 62 22.07 -0.80 -4.74
N GLU A 63 21.97 0.06 -3.71
CA GLU A 63 22.30 -0.30 -2.33
C GLU A 63 21.68 -1.64 -1.88
N TYR A 64 20.47 -1.93 -2.36
CA TYR A 64 19.74 -3.16 -2.04
C TYR A 64 19.61 -4.12 -3.23
N ALA A 65 20.35 -3.93 -4.32
CA ALA A 65 20.21 -4.72 -5.55
C ALA A 65 20.50 -6.22 -5.33
N ASP A 66 21.33 -6.56 -4.35
CA ASP A 66 21.70 -7.94 -4.01
C ASP A 66 20.97 -8.51 -2.80
N ALA A 67 20.04 -7.76 -2.21
CA ALA A 67 19.24 -8.24 -1.09
C ALA A 67 18.41 -9.47 -1.50
N ARG A 68 18.30 -10.43 -0.58
CA ARG A 68 17.48 -11.64 -0.73
C ARG A 68 16.51 -11.77 0.43
N VAL A 69 15.38 -12.40 0.17
CA VAL A 69 14.36 -12.74 1.18
C VAL A 69 14.18 -14.25 1.17
N ASP A 70 14.59 -14.89 2.27
CA ASP A 70 14.62 -16.35 2.37
C ASP A 70 13.50 -16.91 3.28
N VAL A 71 12.41 -16.14 3.42
CA VAL A 71 11.21 -16.53 4.17
C VAL A 71 10.01 -16.61 3.22
N PRO A 72 8.97 -17.39 3.53
CA PRO A 72 7.75 -17.43 2.73
C PRO A 72 7.09 -16.06 2.61
N VAL A 73 6.67 -15.69 1.39
CA VAL A 73 5.98 -14.43 1.10
C VAL A 73 4.77 -14.71 0.21
N HIS A 74 3.59 -14.33 0.69
CA HIS A 74 2.37 -14.25 -0.13
C HIS A 74 2.02 -12.78 -0.36
N TRP A 75 2.10 -12.33 -1.61
CA TRP A 75 1.78 -10.95 -2.00
C TRP A 75 0.41 -10.91 -2.67
N LEU A 76 -0.58 -10.34 -1.99
CA LEU A 76 -1.90 -10.08 -2.55
C LEU A 76 -1.96 -8.65 -3.12
N HIS A 77 -2.31 -8.50 -4.41
CA HIS A 77 -2.21 -7.21 -5.10
C HIS A 77 -3.41 -6.94 -6.02
N GLY A 78 -4.02 -5.76 -5.89
CA GLY A 78 -5.09 -5.31 -6.77
C GLY A 78 -4.56 -4.72 -8.08
N ILE A 79 -5.04 -5.19 -9.23
CA ILE A 79 -4.49 -4.79 -10.54
C ILE A 79 -4.94 -3.41 -11.02
N GLU A 80 -5.96 -2.82 -10.39
CA GLU A 80 -6.46 -1.48 -10.71
C GLU A 80 -5.76 -0.38 -9.90
N ASP A 81 -4.67 -0.72 -9.21
CA ASP A 81 -3.79 0.26 -8.55
C ASP A 81 -2.94 0.99 -9.61
N PRO A 82 -3.16 2.31 -9.82
CA PRO A 82 -2.41 3.08 -10.82
C PRO A 82 -1.02 3.52 -10.32
N VAL A 83 -0.69 3.31 -9.04
CA VAL A 83 0.57 3.74 -8.41
C VAL A 83 1.56 2.58 -8.33
N LEU A 84 1.12 1.43 -7.83
CA LEU A 84 1.94 0.23 -7.69
C LEU A 84 1.54 -0.82 -8.71
N THR A 85 1.76 -0.57 -10.00
CA THR A 85 1.26 -1.49 -11.03
C THR A 85 1.94 -2.87 -10.98
N PRO A 86 1.29 -3.94 -11.49
CA PRO A 86 1.90 -5.27 -11.56
C PRO A 86 3.28 -5.33 -12.26
N GLN A 87 3.55 -4.40 -13.17
CA GLN A 87 4.86 -4.30 -13.83
C GLN A 87 5.98 -3.92 -12.86
N LEU A 88 5.68 -3.16 -11.81
CA LEU A 88 6.64 -2.80 -10.75
C LEU A 88 6.96 -3.97 -9.81
N LEU A 89 6.20 -5.07 -9.89
CA LEU A 89 6.43 -6.29 -9.10
C LEU A 89 7.31 -7.32 -9.82
N ARG A 90 7.72 -7.07 -11.06
CA ARG A 90 8.57 -8.00 -11.80
C ARG A 90 9.98 -8.05 -11.22
N GLY A 91 10.55 -9.25 -11.15
CA GLY A 91 11.92 -9.50 -10.70
C GLY A 91 12.06 -9.71 -9.18
N TYR A 92 10.97 -9.58 -8.41
CA TYR A 92 10.99 -9.97 -7.00
C TYR A 92 11.11 -11.50 -6.85
N GLU A 93 10.55 -12.26 -7.78
CA GLU A 93 10.65 -13.72 -7.83
C GLU A 93 12.10 -14.23 -7.93
N ASP A 94 13.02 -13.46 -8.49
CA ASP A 94 14.44 -13.82 -8.58
C ASP A 94 15.19 -13.63 -7.24
N ARG A 95 14.59 -12.85 -6.32
CA ARG A 95 15.20 -12.40 -5.05
C ARG A 95 14.53 -13.01 -3.82
N ILE A 96 13.33 -13.55 -3.94
CA ILE A 96 12.56 -14.16 -2.85
C ILE A 96 12.50 -15.67 -3.07
N SER A 97 12.91 -16.46 -2.07
CA SER A 97 13.07 -17.93 -2.23
C SER A 97 11.74 -18.70 -2.32
N ASP A 98 10.70 -18.19 -1.68
CA ASP A 98 9.36 -18.78 -1.63
C ASP A 98 8.34 -17.64 -1.78
N PHE A 99 7.95 -17.39 -3.03
CA PHE A 99 7.18 -16.21 -3.41
C PHE A 99 5.94 -16.58 -4.20
N GLU A 100 4.78 -16.27 -3.64
CA GLU A 100 3.49 -16.36 -4.30
C GLU A 100 2.92 -14.95 -4.49
N VAL A 101 2.49 -14.63 -5.71
CA VAL A 101 1.80 -13.39 -6.03
C VAL A 101 0.40 -13.71 -6.53
N GLU A 102 -0.60 -13.15 -5.85
CA GLU A 102 -2.00 -13.27 -6.23
C GLU A 102 -2.53 -11.90 -6.69
N PHE A 103 -2.88 -11.82 -7.96
CA PHE A 103 -3.50 -10.64 -8.56
C PHE A 103 -5.02 -10.69 -8.40
N VAL A 104 -5.60 -9.58 -7.94
CA VAL A 104 -7.03 -9.46 -7.67
C VAL A 104 -7.65 -8.44 -8.62
N ASP A 105 -8.55 -8.93 -9.47
CA ASP A 105 -9.32 -8.13 -10.43
C ASP A 105 -10.31 -7.19 -9.72
N GLY A 106 -10.51 -6.00 -10.30
CA GLY A 106 -11.43 -4.99 -9.78
C GLY A 106 -11.03 -4.39 -8.44
N VAL A 107 -9.77 -4.57 -8.01
CA VAL A 107 -9.25 -4.05 -6.75
C VAL A 107 -8.11 -3.08 -7.01
N GLY A 108 -8.16 -1.92 -6.35
CA GLY A 108 -7.09 -0.92 -6.39
C GLY A 108 -6.17 -0.97 -5.17
N HIS A 109 -5.66 0.19 -4.78
CA HIS A 109 -4.66 0.32 -3.71
C HIS A 109 -5.17 -0.12 -2.31
N TRP A 110 -6.47 0.00 -2.03
CA TRP A 110 -7.05 -0.19 -0.69
C TRP A 110 -7.61 -1.60 -0.48
N ILE A 111 -6.86 -2.64 -0.82
CA ILE A 111 -7.35 -4.02 -0.84
C ILE A 111 -8.02 -4.49 0.47
N VAL A 112 -7.53 -4.02 1.62
CA VAL A 112 -8.11 -4.33 2.93
C VAL A 112 -9.53 -3.77 3.07
N GLU A 113 -9.77 -2.56 2.57
CA GLU A 113 -11.10 -1.94 2.61
C GLU A 113 -12.02 -2.51 1.51
N GLN A 114 -11.45 -2.87 0.36
CA GLN A 114 -12.22 -3.32 -0.80
C GLN A 114 -12.64 -4.79 -0.71
N ARG A 115 -11.76 -5.66 -0.19
CA ARG A 115 -11.95 -7.11 -0.11
C ARG A 115 -11.47 -7.66 1.24
N PRO A 116 -12.01 -7.19 2.38
CA PRO A 116 -11.55 -7.59 3.71
C PRO A 116 -11.63 -9.11 3.92
N ASP A 117 -12.71 -9.76 3.46
CA ASP A 117 -12.88 -11.21 3.58
C ASP A 117 -11.81 -11.99 2.83
N LEU A 118 -11.47 -11.56 1.61
CA LEU A 118 -10.40 -12.17 0.81
C LEU A 118 -9.05 -12.06 1.54
N VAL A 119 -8.74 -10.87 2.05
CA VAL A 119 -7.49 -10.64 2.80
C VAL A 119 -7.43 -11.54 4.04
N LEU A 120 -8.51 -11.62 4.81
CA LEU A 120 -8.58 -12.46 5.99
C LEU A 120 -8.44 -13.95 5.66
N ASP A 121 -9.10 -14.42 4.60
CA ASP A 121 -9.02 -15.81 4.16
C ASP A 121 -7.60 -16.18 3.74
N ARG A 122 -6.92 -15.31 2.98
CA ARG A 122 -5.51 -15.51 2.59
C ARG A 122 -4.57 -15.47 3.79
N LEU A 123 -4.80 -14.55 4.73
CA LEU A 123 -4.01 -14.46 5.95
C LEU A 123 -4.14 -15.74 6.79
N ARG A 124 -5.36 -16.25 6.99
CA ARG A 124 -5.61 -17.50 7.73
C ARG A 124 -4.94 -18.70 7.05
N ALA A 125 -5.08 -18.81 5.74
CA ALA A 125 -4.45 -19.88 4.96
C ALA A 125 -2.92 -19.83 5.07
N PHE A 126 -2.33 -18.65 4.90
CA PHE A 126 -0.88 -18.46 4.98
C PHE A 126 -0.32 -18.76 6.38
N LEU A 127 -1.00 -18.28 7.43
CA LEU A 127 -0.61 -18.50 8.82
C LEU A 127 -1.00 -19.89 9.36
N ARG A 128 -1.72 -20.70 8.56
CA ARG A 128 -2.26 -22.02 8.95
C ARG A 128 -3.10 -21.95 10.23
N ILE A 129 -3.88 -20.89 10.38
CA ILE A 129 -4.82 -20.72 11.49
C ILE A 129 -6.10 -21.48 11.12
N GLU A 130 -6.43 -22.51 11.89
CA GLU A 130 -7.68 -23.26 11.73
C GLU A 130 -8.89 -22.32 11.94
N THR A 131 -9.91 -22.46 11.09
CA THR A 131 -11.17 -21.70 11.15
C THR A 131 -12.15 -22.34 12.11
#